data_AF-A0A5J6P816-F1
#
_entry.id   AF-A0A5J6P816-F1
#
_cell.length_a   1.000
_cell.length_b   1.000
_cell.length_c   1.000
_cell.angle_alpha   90.00
_cell.angle_beta   90.00
_cell.angle_gamma   90.00
#
_symmetry.space_group_name_H-M   'P 1'
#
loop_
_entity.id
_entity.type
_entity.pdbx_description
1 polymer ?
#
loop_
_entity_poly.entity_id
_entity_poly.type
_entity_poly.pdbx_seq_one_letter_code
_entity_poly.pdbx_strand_id
1 'polypeptide(L)'
;MGNIPYTKQEISPQTTCVKEKTMSSDNNSANNSSPHLDTTFANLLMAASAEAYTDFANTNNPTYQVPDLTVDNITFKFVQRFTGFDDVAWGSGKEERYALLYQAANQANTYIVAFRGTSSVWDAIIDLESATTTPFKPYKNSATFPGNVHVGEGFNDVYATKSNQMNASLQTQIFTALQDLPDTPTEIFITGHSLGGALASLFTLDLAVSYPDIGITSITFASPKVGAHVWQSTYNQAYKLLTKTIRVCNSYDWVPRLPPIDFYAIGQEFTASFTVAKPHFEVQDVVLARHALTNYTWVISRAVNATPQVWTGTFVDQEKLSWDMVSVNPDTHNELDIDQELAHFFPRNKNDKAASA
;
A
#
# COMPACT_ATOMS: atom_id res chain seq x y z
N MET A 1 -26.18 -18.24 15.44
CA MET A 1 -25.03 -18.97 16.04
C MET A 1 -24.45 -19.86 14.95
N GLY A 2 -23.31 -19.46 14.43
CA GLY A 2 -22.63 -20.12 13.32
C GLY A 2 -21.31 -19.39 13.12
N ASN A 3 -20.35 -19.67 14.00
CA ASN A 3 -18.98 -19.15 13.90
C ASN A 3 -18.36 -19.67 12.62
N ILE A 4 -18.04 -18.78 11.68
CA ILE A 4 -17.05 -19.07 10.64
C ILE A 4 -15.69 -18.73 11.28
N PRO A 5 -14.84 -19.71 11.59
CA PRO A 5 -13.50 -19.43 12.08
C PRO A 5 -12.70 -18.77 10.96
N TYR A 6 -12.06 -17.64 11.25
CA TYR A 6 -11.05 -17.05 10.38
C TYR A 6 -9.93 -18.07 10.21
N THR A 7 -9.83 -18.67 9.03
CA THR A 7 -8.65 -19.45 8.66
C THR A 7 -7.51 -18.47 8.42
N LYS A 8 -6.42 -18.63 9.19
CA LYS A 8 -5.11 -18.10 8.81
C LYS A 8 -4.92 -18.34 7.31
N GLN A 9 -4.45 -17.34 6.58
CA GLN A 9 -3.99 -17.54 5.21
C GLN A 9 -2.74 -18.43 5.27
N GLU A 10 -2.92 -19.76 5.28
CA GLU A 10 -1.83 -20.69 5.05
C GLU A 10 -1.50 -20.65 3.55
N ILE A 11 -0.49 -19.85 3.21
CA ILE A 11 0.12 -19.90 1.88
C ILE A 11 0.87 -21.23 1.80
N SER A 12 0.25 -22.21 1.13
CA SER A 12 0.72 -23.58 1.04
C SER A 12 2.18 -23.66 0.52
N PRO A 13 3.13 -24.23 1.30
CA PRO A 13 4.43 -24.60 0.77
C PRO A 13 4.29 -25.94 0.03
N GLN A 14 4.24 -25.90 -1.30
CA GLN A 14 4.38 -27.11 -2.12
C GLN A 14 5.79 -27.69 -1.86
N THR A 15 5.85 -28.72 -1.02
CA THR A 15 7.06 -29.47 -0.71
C THR A 15 7.10 -30.71 -1.58
N THR A 16 8.12 -30.84 -2.43
CA THR A 16 8.67 -32.14 -2.80
C THR A 16 10.18 -32.08 -2.82
N CYS A 17 10.77 -32.85 -1.92
CA CYS A 17 12.20 -33.12 -1.78
C CYS A 17 12.71 -33.92 -2.99
N VAL A 18 13.72 -33.39 -3.70
CA VAL A 18 14.67 -34.22 -4.47
C VAL A 18 16.07 -33.63 -4.32
N LYS A 19 16.88 -34.34 -3.53
CA LYS A 19 18.35 -34.51 -3.52
C LYS A 19 19.26 -33.34 -3.94
N GLU A 20 20.14 -32.98 -2.99
CA GLU A 20 21.34 -32.17 -3.14
C GLU A 20 22.18 -32.54 -4.38
N LYS A 21 22.56 -31.50 -5.15
CA LYS A 21 23.84 -31.48 -5.87
C LYS A 21 24.32 -30.04 -6.05
N THR A 22 25.33 -29.69 -5.25
CA THR A 22 26.41 -28.70 -5.47
C THR A 22 26.09 -27.35 -6.13
N MET A 23 26.42 -26.29 -5.37
CA MET A 23 26.54 -24.88 -5.77
C MET A 23 27.09 -24.67 -7.18
N SER A 24 26.34 -23.91 -7.98
CA SER A 24 26.84 -23.00 -9.01
C SER A 24 25.83 -21.86 -9.11
N SER A 25 26.36 -20.65 -9.29
CA SER A 25 25.65 -19.39 -9.49
C SER A 25 24.52 -19.48 -10.51
N ASP A 26 23.51 -18.61 -10.31
CA ASP A 26 22.30 -18.36 -11.10
C ASP A 26 21.03 -18.96 -10.50
N ASN A 27 20.19 -18.10 -9.90
CA ASN A 27 18.75 -18.36 -9.77
C ASN A 27 17.97 -17.06 -9.56
N ASN A 28 17.78 -16.36 -10.67
CA ASN A 28 16.69 -15.42 -10.85
C ASN A 28 15.52 -16.21 -11.50
N SER A 29 14.73 -16.93 -10.70
CA SER A 29 13.39 -17.40 -11.10
C SER A 29 12.59 -17.81 -9.85
N ALA A 30 11.91 -16.84 -9.24
CA ALA A 30 10.77 -17.15 -8.39
C ALA A 30 9.56 -17.45 -9.30
N ASN A 31 8.76 -18.45 -8.95
CA ASN A 31 7.55 -18.86 -9.67
C ASN A 31 6.70 -17.65 -10.13
N ASN A 32 6.48 -17.56 -11.44
CA ASN A 32 5.90 -16.42 -12.16
C ASN A 32 4.36 -16.30 -12.08
N SER A 33 3.73 -16.72 -10.98
CA SER A 33 2.27 -16.62 -10.80
C SER A 33 1.92 -15.62 -9.70
N SER A 34 1.09 -14.62 -10.01
CA SER A 34 0.54 -13.68 -9.02
C SER A 34 -0.03 -14.42 -7.80
N PRO A 35 0.13 -13.89 -6.58
CA PRO A 35 -0.43 -14.51 -5.38
C PRO A 35 -1.95 -14.60 -5.49
N HIS A 36 -2.55 -15.58 -4.81
CA HIS A 36 -4.00 -15.62 -4.66
C HIS A 36 -4.45 -14.52 -3.69
N LEU A 37 -5.45 -13.74 -4.09
CA LEU A 37 -6.03 -12.64 -3.33
C LEU A 37 -7.45 -13.02 -2.91
N ASP A 38 -7.69 -13.07 -1.60
CA ASP A 38 -9.06 -13.12 -1.07
C ASP A 38 -9.74 -11.78 -1.36
N THR A 39 -10.66 -11.77 -2.33
CA THR A 39 -11.32 -10.55 -2.79
C THR A 39 -12.27 -9.97 -1.73
N THR A 40 -12.82 -10.78 -0.84
CA THR A 40 -13.67 -10.30 0.27
C THR A 40 -12.83 -9.52 1.26
N PHE A 41 -11.68 -10.10 1.65
CA PHE A 41 -10.75 -9.45 2.55
C PHE A 41 -10.10 -8.20 1.93
N ALA A 42 -9.72 -8.27 0.65
CA ALA A 42 -9.23 -7.11 -0.09
C ALA A 42 -10.27 -5.98 -0.16
N ASN A 43 -11.55 -6.30 -0.40
CA ASN A 43 -12.64 -5.31 -0.40
C ASN A 43 -12.82 -4.65 0.95
N LEU A 44 -12.72 -5.41 2.06
CA LEU A 44 -12.74 -4.85 3.41
C LEU A 44 -11.60 -3.84 3.63
N LEU A 45 -10.39 -4.18 3.19
CA LEU A 45 -9.23 -3.29 3.33
C LEU A 45 -9.30 -2.07 2.41
N MET A 46 -9.81 -2.20 1.18
CA MET A 46 -10.11 -1.05 0.31
C MET A 46 -11.15 -0.13 0.94
N ALA A 47 -12.22 -0.69 1.53
CA ALA A 47 -13.24 0.10 2.23
C ALA A 47 -12.64 0.86 3.43
N ALA A 48 -11.76 0.22 4.20
CA ALA A 48 -11.07 0.88 5.31
C ALA A 48 -10.17 2.04 4.82
N SER A 49 -9.43 1.84 3.72
CA SER A 49 -8.62 2.90 3.13
C SER A 49 -9.48 4.05 2.56
N ALA A 50 -10.58 3.74 1.88
CA ALA A 50 -11.54 4.72 1.37
C ALA A 50 -12.19 5.55 2.49
N GLU A 51 -12.46 4.93 3.64
CA GLU A 51 -13.00 5.63 4.80
C GLU A 51 -11.97 6.61 5.39
N ALA A 52 -10.67 6.30 5.35
CA ALA A 52 -9.63 7.26 5.73
C ALA A 52 -9.62 8.52 4.83
N TYR A 53 -9.94 8.40 3.54
CA TYR A 53 -10.16 9.57 2.67
C TYR A 53 -11.41 10.36 3.06
N THR A 54 -12.48 9.67 3.44
CA THR A 54 -13.76 10.30 3.79
C THR A 54 -13.65 11.04 5.12
N ASP A 55 -12.95 10.50 6.11
CA ASP A 55 -12.64 11.18 7.38
C ASP A 55 -11.84 12.46 7.16
N PHE A 56 -10.86 12.45 6.24
CA PHE A 56 -10.13 13.65 5.85
C PHE A 56 -11.00 14.68 5.14
N ALA A 57 -11.81 14.26 4.15
CA ALA A 57 -12.73 15.16 3.44
C ALA A 57 -13.73 15.85 4.39
N ASN A 58 -14.05 15.19 5.51
CA ASN A 58 -14.93 15.71 6.56
C ASN A 58 -14.17 16.38 7.72
N THR A 59 -12.93 16.84 7.51
CA THR A 59 -12.14 17.52 8.56
C THR A 59 -12.86 18.71 9.18
N ASN A 60 -13.57 19.49 8.35
CA ASN A 60 -14.31 20.69 8.78
C ASN A 60 -15.78 20.41 9.13
N ASN A 61 -16.20 19.14 9.13
CA ASN A 61 -17.57 18.75 9.44
C ASN A 61 -17.65 18.22 10.89
N PRO A 62 -18.13 19.03 11.86
CA PRO A 62 -18.13 18.64 13.27
C PRO A 62 -19.13 17.53 13.60
N THR A 63 -20.09 17.25 12.72
CA THR A 63 -21.08 16.18 12.93
C THR A 63 -20.66 14.85 12.33
N TYR A 64 -19.59 14.84 11.53
CA TYR A 64 -19.08 13.62 10.93
C TYR A 64 -18.51 12.67 11.99
N GLN A 65 -18.99 11.43 11.97
CA GLN A 65 -18.45 10.33 12.75
C GLN A 65 -17.98 9.27 11.79
N VAL A 66 -16.77 8.74 12.02
CA VAL A 66 -16.25 7.62 11.24
C VAL A 66 -17.16 6.41 11.53
N PRO A 67 -17.77 5.81 10.50
CA PRO A 67 -18.67 4.67 10.68
C PRO A 67 -17.88 3.39 11.00
N ASP A 68 -18.58 2.41 11.56
CA ASP A 68 -18.09 1.03 11.58
C ASP A 68 -18.02 0.49 10.15
N LEU A 69 -17.00 -0.32 9.87
CA LEU A 69 -16.87 -1.02 8.59
C LEU A 69 -17.65 -2.32 8.65
N THR A 70 -18.47 -2.60 7.63
CA THR A 70 -19.10 -3.91 7.45
C THR A 70 -19.06 -4.33 5.99
N VAL A 71 -18.34 -5.42 5.70
CA VAL A 71 -18.24 -6.03 4.36
C VAL A 71 -18.50 -7.51 4.51
N ASP A 72 -19.45 -8.07 3.75
CA ASP A 72 -19.79 -9.50 3.74
C ASP A 72 -20.00 -10.14 5.14
N ASN A 73 -20.70 -9.43 6.03
CA ASN A 73 -20.97 -9.78 7.44
C ASN A 73 -19.74 -9.79 8.36
N ILE A 74 -18.59 -9.28 7.90
CA ILE A 74 -17.43 -8.99 8.73
C ILE A 74 -17.52 -7.54 9.19
N THR A 75 -17.59 -7.32 10.50
CA THR A 75 -17.70 -5.98 11.10
C THR A 75 -16.44 -5.61 11.88
N PHE A 76 -15.95 -4.41 11.61
CA PHE A 76 -14.86 -3.75 12.32
C PHE A 76 -15.36 -2.43 12.91
N LYS A 77 -15.28 -2.30 14.21
CA LYS A 77 -15.71 -1.13 14.98
C LYS A 77 -14.65 -0.04 14.92
N PHE A 78 -15.06 1.19 14.65
CA PHE A 78 -14.13 2.31 14.69
C PHE A 78 -13.61 2.52 16.12
N VAL A 79 -12.30 2.69 16.27
CA VAL A 79 -11.64 2.92 17.57
C VAL A 79 -11.12 4.35 17.65
N GLN A 80 -10.25 4.74 16.73
CA GLN A 80 -9.54 6.01 16.80
C GLN A 80 -9.02 6.46 15.43
N ARG A 81 -8.88 7.78 15.26
CA ARG A 81 -8.20 8.40 14.12
C ARG A 81 -6.84 8.97 14.51
N PHE A 82 -5.94 9.09 13.55
CA PHE A 82 -4.61 9.64 13.73
C PHE A 82 -4.30 10.74 12.72
N THR A 83 -3.46 11.67 13.15
CA THR A 83 -2.99 12.78 12.32
C THR A 83 -1.51 12.64 11.99
N GLY A 84 -1.11 13.27 10.91
CA GLY A 84 0.27 13.33 10.40
C GLY A 84 0.61 14.76 10.00
N PHE A 85 1.90 15.06 9.94
CA PHE A 85 2.39 16.34 9.44
C PHE A 85 2.99 16.15 8.05
N ASP A 86 2.48 16.91 7.10
CA ASP A 86 3.08 16.96 5.77
C ASP A 86 3.80 18.30 5.62
N ASP A 87 5.13 18.28 5.55
CA ASP A 87 5.87 19.43 5.01
C ASP A 87 5.56 19.53 3.51
N VAL A 88 5.85 20.66 2.87
CA VAL A 88 5.29 21.07 1.56
C VAL A 88 5.43 20.06 0.39
N ALA A 89 6.19 18.96 0.56
CA ALA A 89 6.44 17.93 -0.44
C ALA A 89 5.26 16.98 -0.75
N TRP A 90 4.28 16.73 0.13
CA TRP A 90 3.11 15.85 -0.21
C TRP A 90 1.76 16.41 0.23
N GLY A 91 1.75 17.57 0.89
CA GLY A 91 0.57 18.11 1.55
C GLY A 91 0.63 19.60 1.85
N SER A 92 -0.19 20.05 2.79
CA SER A 92 -0.51 21.48 2.95
C SER A 92 0.44 22.27 3.88
N GLY A 93 1.48 21.65 4.43
CA GLY A 93 2.28 22.26 5.51
C GLY A 93 1.54 22.27 6.85
N LYS A 94 0.56 21.38 7.05
CA LYS A 94 -0.33 21.35 8.22
C LYS A 94 -0.54 19.93 8.73
N GLU A 95 -1.06 19.85 9.95
CA GLU A 95 -1.55 18.62 10.52
C GLU A 95 -2.84 18.19 9.81
N GLU A 96 -2.87 16.97 9.28
CA GLU A 96 -4.01 16.39 8.56
C GLU A 96 -4.37 15.00 9.10
N ARG A 97 -5.59 14.54 8.83
CA ARG A 97 -6.05 13.17 9.15
C ARG A 97 -5.47 12.19 8.13
N TYR A 98 -4.77 11.15 8.61
CA TYR A 98 -4.07 10.18 7.75
C TYR A 98 -4.44 8.73 8.01
N ALA A 99 -4.84 8.34 9.21
CA ALA A 99 -5.07 6.93 9.50
C ALA A 99 -6.22 6.69 10.46
N LEU A 100 -6.81 5.50 10.34
CA LEU A 100 -7.90 5.01 11.17
C LEU A 100 -7.54 3.65 11.76
N LEU A 101 -7.92 3.44 13.02
CA LEU A 101 -7.84 2.17 13.74
C LEU A 101 -9.25 1.59 13.90
N TYR A 102 -9.39 0.32 13.56
CA TYR A 102 -10.61 -0.44 13.81
C TYR A 102 -10.32 -1.73 14.57
N GLN A 103 -11.29 -2.20 15.34
CA GLN A 103 -11.25 -3.47 16.08
C GLN A 103 -12.32 -4.43 15.53
N ALA A 104 -11.98 -5.71 15.32
CA ALA A 104 -12.95 -6.69 14.86
C ALA A 104 -14.05 -6.91 15.92
N ALA A 105 -15.32 -6.82 15.52
CA ALA A 105 -16.45 -6.92 16.45
C ALA A 105 -16.56 -8.29 17.14
N ASN A 106 -16.06 -9.35 16.49
CA ASN A 106 -16.15 -10.74 16.96
C ASN A 106 -14.79 -11.35 17.36
N GLN A 107 -13.71 -10.56 17.31
CA GLN A 107 -12.35 -10.99 17.65
C GLN A 107 -11.59 -9.82 18.29
N ALA A 108 -11.70 -9.69 19.61
CA ALA A 108 -11.25 -8.51 20.34
C ALA A 108 -9.75 -8.17 20.10
N ASN A 109 -8.90 -9.15 19.85
CA ASN A 109 -7.46 -8.96 19.64
C ASN A 109 -7.05 -8.75 18.16
N THR A 110 -8.01 -8.52 17.25
CA THR A 110 -7.76 -8.32 15.82
C THR A 110 -8.13 -6.90 15.39
N TYR A 111 -7.20 -6.23 14.72
CA TYR A 111 -7.34 -4.81 14.35
C TYR A 111 -7.06 -4.55 12.88
N ILE A 112 -7.60 -3.45 12.35
CA ILE A 112 -7.20 -2.86 11.06
C ILE A 112 -6.57 -1.50 11.33
N VAL A 113 -5.41 -1.24 10.73
CA VAL A 113 -4.85 0.11 10.57
C VAL A 113 -4.90 0.48 9.09
N ALA A 114 -5.72 1.47 8.77
CA ALA A 114 -5.93 1.93 7.40
C ALA A 114 -5.39 3.34 7.21
N PHE A 115 -4.59 3.54 6.16
CA PHE A 115 -3.97 4.81 5.82
C PHE A 115 -4.62 5.41 4.57
N ARG A 116 -4.79 6.74 4.61
CA ARG A 116 -5.18 7.59 3.49
C ARG A 116 -3.95 7.90 2.62
N GLY A 117 -4.14 8.03 1.31
CA GLY A 117 -3.15 8.66 0.44
C GLY A 117 -3.35 10.16 0.24
N THR A 118 -2.63 10.74 -0.73
CA THR A 118 -2.81 12.16 -1.07
C THR A 118 -4.06 12.37 -1.91
N SER A 119 -4.62 13.59 -1.87
CA SER A 119 -5.72 14.02 -2.75
C SER A 119 -5.23 14.48 -4.13
N SER A 120 -3.91 14.73 -4.30
CA SER A 120 -3.33 15.15 -5.58
C SER A 120 -2.35 14.09 -6.09
N VAL A 121 -2.88 13.13 -6.84
CA VAL A 121 -2.08 12.03 -7.43
C VAL A 121 -1.01 12.56 -8.39
N TRP A 122 -1.29 13.67 -9.07
CA TRP A 122 -0.33 14.24 -10.02
C TRP A 122 0.87 14.87 -9.37
N ASP A 123 0.64 15.67 -8.32
CA ASP A 123 1.74 16.21 -7.53
C ASP A 123 2.55 15.05 -6.95
N ALA A 124 1.87 14.02 -6.41
CA ALA A 124 2.54 12.84 -5.93
C ALA A 124 3.43 12.14 -6.97
N ILE A 125 2.99 12.02 -8.22
CA ILE A 125 3.83 11.44 -9.28
C ILE A 125 5.09 12.27 -9.50
N ILE A 126 4.96 13.59 -9.59
CA ILE A 126 6.09 14.51 -9.79
C ILE A 126 7.08 14.42 -8.62
N ASP A 127 6.57 14.41 -7.39
CA ASP A 127 7.40 14.32 -6.20
C ASP A 127 8.09 12.96 -6.09
N LEU A 128 7.45 11.87 -6.54
CA LEU A 128 8.05 10.52 -6.53
C LEU A 128 9.20 10.40 -7.52
N GLU A 129 9.19 11.12 -8.65
CA GLU A 129 10.26 11.03 -9.64
C GLU A 129 11.59 11.58 -9.13
N SER A 130 11.55 12.53 -8.19
CA SER A 130 12.73 13.19 -7.63
C SER A 130 12.99 12.81 -6.16
N ALA A 131 12.36 11.73 -5.69
CA ALA A 131 12.40 11.34 -4.28
C ALA A 131 13.82 11.03 -3.79
N THR A 132 14.21 11.69 -2.70
CA THR A 132 15.41 11.41 -1.91
C THR A 132 15.14 10.34 -0.86
N THR A 133 16.19 9.81 -0.24
CA THR A 133 16.07 8.83 0.85
C THR A 133 16.62 9.36 2.16
N THR A 134 16.04 8.92 3.27
CA THR A 134 16.46 9.26 4.64
C THR A 134 16.54 7.99 5.51
N PRO A 135 17.39 7.96 6.56
CA PRO A 135 17.45 6.82 7.47
C PRO A 135 16.10 6.58 8.18
N PHE A 136 15.58 5.35 8.08
CA PHE A 136 14.38 4.93 8.79
C PHE A 136 14.71 4.47 10.20
N LYS A 137 13.89 4.85 11.18
CA LYS A 137 14.07 4.48 12.59
C LYS A 137 12.81 3.80 13.12
N PRO A 138 12.95 2.63 13.79
CA PRO A 138 11.81 1.98 14.40
C PRO A 138 11.33 2.78 15.62
N TYR A 139 10.06 2.62 15.96
CA TYR A 139 9.43 3.27 17.12
C TYR A 139 10.10 2.87 18.44
N LYS A 140 10.37 1.58 18.65
CA LYS A 140 11.13 1.14 19.84
C LYS A 140 12.62 1.37 19.64
N ASN A 141 13.19 2.32 20.37
CA ASN A 141 14.64 2.59 20.37
C ASN A 141 15.52 1.38 20.73
N SER A 142 14.98 0.38 21.42
CA SER A 142 15.69 -0.88 21.73
C SER A 142 15.76 -1.85 20.54
N ALA A 143 14.93 -1.64 19.53
CA ALA A 143 14.91 -2.45 18.33
C ALA A 143 15.81 -1.80 17.27
N THR A 144 16.63 -2.61 16.61
CA THR A 144 17.56 -2.15 15.58
C THR A 144 17.38 -2.95 14.30
N PHE A 145 17.52 -2.27 13.17
CA PHE A 145 17.59 -2.95 11.89
C PHE A 145 18.92 -3.67 11.72
N PRO A 146 18.96 -4.76 10.94
CA PRO A 146 20.21 -5.48 10.65
C PRO A 146 21.18 -4.67 9.77
N GLY A 147 20.73 -3.54 9.19
CA GLY A 147 21.54 -2.67 8.35
C GLY A 147 21.00 -1.24 8.33
N ASN A 148 21.64 -0.37 7.53
CA ASN A 148 21.24 1.03 7.40
C ASN A 148 20.04 1.16 6.44
N VAL A 149 18.84 1.03 7.01
CA VAL A 149 17.58 1.08 6.28
C VAL A 149 17.26 2.52 5.90
N HIS A 150 17.06 2.76 4.61
CA HIS A 150 16.64 4.06 4.08
C HIS A 150 15.33 3.95 3.31
N VAL A 151 14.49 4.96 3.49
CA VAL A 151 13.16 5.08 2.88
C VAL A 151 13.00 6.47 2.27
N GLY A 152 12.00 6.65 1.40
CA GLY A 152 11.69 7.94 0.81
C GLY A 152 11.49 9.01 1.87
N GLU A 153 12.18 10.14 1.73
CA GLU A 153 12.21 11.23 2.73
C GLU A 153 10.80 11.72 3.04
N GLY A 154 10.03 12.11 2.02
CA GLY A 154 8.68 12.62 2.24
C GLY A 154 7.69 11.60 2.83
N PHE A 155 7.84 10.30 2.54
CA PHE A 155 7.05 9.27 3.23
C PHE A 155 7.38 9.21 4.72
N ASN A 156 8.67 9.29 5.05
CA ASN A 156 9.14 9.28 6.42
C ASN A 156 8.78 10.58 7.16
N ASP A 157 8.70 11.71 6.45
CA ASP A 157 8.28 12.97 7.03
C ASP A 157 6.84 12.89 7.52
N VAL A 158 5.92 12.43 6.67
CA VAL A 158 4.52 12.20 7.07
C VAL A 158 4.41 11.20 8.23
N TYR A 159 5.23 10.14 8.19
CA TYR A 159 5.14 9.05 9.15
C TYR A 159 5.75 9.38 10.52
N ALA A 160 6.96 9.90 10.55
CA ALA A 160 7.80 9.96 11.76
C ALA A 160 8.04 11.38 12.27
N THR A 161 7.74 12.44 11.49
CA THR A 161 7.93 13.83 11.93
C THR A 161 6.65 14.43 12.52
N LYS A 162 6.79 15.61 13.13
CA LYS A 162 5.67 16.36 13.70
C LYS A 162 5.97 17.85 13.63
N SER A 163 4.93 18.67 13.48
CA SER A 163 5.06 20.11 13.67
C SER A 163 5.21 20.47 15.16
N ASN A 164 5.55 21.73 15.44
CA ASN A 164 5.55 22.27 16.80
C ASN A 164 4.15 22.30 17.44
N GLN A 165 3.09 22.24 16.63
CA GLN A 165 1.70 22.26 17.11
C GLN A 165 1.18 20.85 17.40
N MET A 166 1.86 19.81 16.90
CA MET A 166 1.49 18.42 17.12
C MET A 166 2.11 17.86 18.40
N ASN A 167 1.30 17.13 19.16
CA ASN A 167 1.75 16.43 20.36
C ASN A 167 2.74 15.31 20.03
N ALA A 168 2.50 14.59 18.93
CA ALA A 168 3.26 13.40 18.54
C ALA A 168 3.19 13.18 17.02
N SER A 169 4.21 12.53 16.45
CA SER A 169 4.19 12.08 15.04
C SER A 169 3.14 11.00 14.80
N LEU A 170 2.75 10.76 13.54
CA LEU A 170 1.81 9.71 13.17
C LEU A 170 2.24 8.34 13.73
N GLN A 171 3.52 7.98 13.56
CA GLN A 171 4.16 6.79 14.12
C GLN A 171 3.92 6.70 15.64
N THR A 172 4.26 7.77 16.37
CA THR A 172 4.15 7.79 17.84
C THR A 172 2.69 7.68 18.29
N GLN A 173 1.76 8.36 17.61
CA GLN A 173 0.33 8.30 17.92
C GLN A 173 -0.21 6.87 17.77
N ILE A 174 0.09 6.21 16.65
CA ILE A 174 -0.38 4.83 16.38
C ILE A 174 0.17 3.87 17.44
N PHE A 175 1.47 3.87 17.70
CA PHE A 175 2.05 2.92 18.65
C PHE A 175 1.63 3.17 20.10
N THR A 176 1.39 4.42 20.48
CA THR A 176 0.83 4.74 21.81
C THR A 176 -0.59 4.18 21.91
N ALA A 177 -1.44 4.42 20.90
CA ALA A 177 -2.78 3.87 20.89
C ALA A 177 -2.79 2.33 20.95
N LEU A 178 -1.89 1.66 20.24
CA LEU A 178 -1.79 0.19 20.29
C LEU A 178 -1.39 -0.36 21.67
N GLN A 179 -0.61 0.41 22.46
CA GLN A 179 -0.27 0.05 23.84
C GLN A 179 -1.44 0.28 24.81
N ASP A 180 -2.26 1.29 24.53
CA ASP A 180 -3.38 1.71 25.38
C ASP A 180 -4.68 0.94 25.08
N LEU A 181 -4.68 0.06 24.08
CA LEU A 181 -5.82 -0.79 23.75
C LEU A 181 -6.19 -1.71 24.93
N PRO A 182 -7.50 -1.87 25.24
CA PRO A 182 -7.94 -2.75 26.32
C PRO A 182 -7.64 -4.22 26.02
N ASP A 183 -7.71 -4.61 24.75
CA ASP A 183 -7.39 -5.94 24.27
C ASP A 183 -6.04 -5.89 23.52
N THR A 184 -5.03 -6.59 24.05
CA THR A 184 -3.70 -6.61 23.43
C THR A 184 -3.79 -7.19 22.01
N PRO A 185 -3.31 -6.49 20.96
CA PRO A 185 -3.36 -7.01 19.60
C PRO A 185 -2.60 -8.34 19.45
N THR A 186 -3.24 -9.32 18.83
CA THR A 186 -2.59 -10.56 18.37
C THR A 186 -2.46 -10.61 16.86
N GLU A 187 -3.30 -9.86 16.13
CA GLU A 187 -3.28 -9.76 14.68
C GLU A 187 -3.62 -8.32 14.27
N ILE A 188 -2.83 -7.74 13.36
CA ILE A 188 -3.10 -6.43 12.76
C ILE A 188 -3.07 -6.56 11.25
N PHE A 189 -4.19 -6.16 10.65
CA PHE A 189 -4.35 -5.99 9.22
C PHE A 189 -4.01 -4.57 8.83
N ILE A 190 -3.17 -4.40 7.80
CA ILE A 190 -2.61 -3.11 7.44
C ILE A 190 -2.96 -2.82 6.00
N THR A 191 -3.42 -1.61 5.72
CA THR A 191 -3.79 -1.23 4.36
C THR A 191 -3.65 0.24 4.08
N GLY A 192 -3.53 0.57 2.80
CA GLY A 192 -3.56 1.93 2.31
C GLY A 192 -3.47 1.96 0.80
N HIS A 193 -3.99 3.05 0.24
CA HIS A 193 -3.96 3.34 -1.17
C HIS A 193 -2.97 4.47 -1.48
N SER A 194 -2.23 4.39 -2.59
CA SER A 194 -1.30 5.45 -3.03
C SER A 194 -0.25 5.75 -1.95
N LEU A 195 -0.05 7.02 -1.56
CA LEU A 195 0.75 7.43 -0.39
C LEU A 195 0.38 6.63 0.88
N GLY A 196 -0.89 6.31 1.09
CA GLY A 196 -1.33 5.47 2.21
C GLY A 196 -0.74 4.06 2.16
N GLY A 197 -0.51 3.51 0.97
CA GLY A 197 0.20 2.25 0.78
C GLY A 197 1.68 2.33 1.20
N ALA A 198 2.32 3.48 0.96
CA ALA A 198 3.67 3.74 1.43
C ALA A 198 3.74 3.81 2.96
N LEU A 199 2.83 4.58 3.58
CA LEU A 199 2.71 4.69 5.04
C LEU A 199 2.38 3.34 5.70
N ALA A 200 1.47 2.57 5.10
CA ALA A 200 1.16 1.20 5.49
C ALA A 200 2.41 0.31 5.48
N SER A 201 3.27 0.44 4.45
CA SER A 201 4.51 -0.33 4.35
C SER A 201 5.53 0.07 5.43
N LEU A 202 5.71 1.37 5.70
CA LEU A 202 6.53 1.88 6.81
C LEU A 202 6.06 1.31 8.15
N PHE A 203 4.77 1.45 8.44
CA PHE A 203 4.17 0.92 9.66
C PHE A 203 4.30 -0.60 9.77
N THR A 204 4.14 -1.33 8.67
CA THR A 204 4.26 -2.80 8.68
C THR A 204 5.65 -3.23 9.13
N LEU A 205 6.71 -2.60 8.61
CA LEU A 205 8.07 -2.93 9.04
C LEU A 205 8.29 -2.56 10.51
N ASP A 206 7.91 -1.34 10.89
CA ASP A 206 8.10 -0.85 12.25
C ASP A 206 7.37 -1.73 13.27
N LEU A 207 6.14 -2.16 12.97
CA LEU A 207 5.38 -3.07 13.81
C LEU A 207 6.10 -4.42 13.97
N ALA A 208 6.61 -5.00 12.88
CA ALA A 208 7.33 -6.27 12.91
C ALA A 208 8.62 -6.20 13.76
N VAL A 209 9.28 -5.05 13.75
CA VAL A 209 10.52 -4.79 14.51
C VAL A 209 10.22 -4.51 15.98
N SER A 210 9.20 -3.70 16.24
CA SER A 210 8.85 -3.22 17.57
C SER A 210 8.04 -4.26 18.37
N TYR A 211 7.23 -5.11 17.71
CA TYR A 211 6.34 -6.09 18.33
C TYR A 211 6.31 -7.40 17.52
N PRO A 212 7.38 -8.22 17.59
CA PRO A 212 7.53 -9.41 16.75
C PRO A 212 6.49 -10.52 16.99
N ASP A 213 5.77 -10.46 18.12
CA ASP A 213 4.74 -11.44 18.49
C ASP A 213 3.37 -11.15 17.88
N ILE A 214 3.17 -9.96 17.29
CA ILE A 214 1.92 -9.58 16.64
C ILE A 214 1.88 -10.18 15.23
N GLY A 215 0.80 -10.88 14.90
CA GLY A 215 0.48 -11.32 13.55
C GLY A 215 0.23 -10.14 12.63
N ILE A 216 0.75 -10.22 11.40
CA ILE A 216 0.72 -9.12 10.43
C ILE A 216 0.24 -9.68 9.10
N THR A 217 -0.76 -9.02 8.53
CA THR A 217 -1.14 -9.16 7.12
C THR A 217 -1.33 -7.77 6.52
N SER A 218 -0.62 -7.47 5.43
CA SER A 218 -0.64 -6.17 4.77
C SER A 218 -1.13 -6.31 3.34
N ILE A 219 -2.15 -5.55 2.96
CA ILE A 219 -2.59 -5.44 1.56
C ILE A 219 -2.66 -3.96 1.21
N THR A 220 -1.84 -3.55 0.26
CA THR A 220 -1.79 -2.16 -0.22
C THR A 220 -2.23 -2.08 -1.66
N PHE A 221 -2.79 -0.94 -2.04
CA PHE A 221 -3.36 -0.69 -3.36
C PHE A 221 -2.63 0.47 -4.00
N ALA A 222 -2.16 0.30 -5.22
CA ALA A 222 -1.43 1.35 -5.93
C ALA A 222 -0.25 1.96 -5.14
N SER A 223 0.38 1.19 -4.23
CA SER A 223 1.46 1.70 -3.37
C SER A 223 2.70 1.98 -4.22
N PRO A 224 3.37 3.14 -4.10
CA PRO A 224 4.68 3.34 -4.70
C PRO A 224 5.75 2.45 -4.05
N LYS A 225 6.94 2.44 -4.63
CA LYS A 225 8.15 1.85 -4.03
C LYS A 225 8.63 2.77 -2.90
N VAL A 226 8.91 2.20 -1.73
CA VAL A 226 9.03 2.99 -0.48
C VAL A 226 10.46 3.26 -0.06
N GLY A 227 11.40 2.37 -0.39
CA GLY A 227 12.77 2.53 0.07
C GLY A 227 13.79 1.75 -0.74
N ALA A 228 15.04 1.90 -0.30
CA ALA A 228 16.20 1.38 -0.99
C ALA A 228 16.36 -0.15 -0.87
N HIS A 229 17.39 -0.70 -1.51
CA HIS A 229 17.65 -2.15 -1.51
C HIS A 229 17.78 -2.75 -0.09
N VAL A 230 18.40 -2.01 0.85
CA VAL A 230 18.52 -2.47 2.26
C VAL A 230 17.16 -2.46 2.95
N TRP A 231 16.28 -1.51 2.63
CA TRP A 231 14.89 -1.52 3.09
C TRP A 231 14.15 -2.76 2.59
N GLN A 232 14.23 -3.05 1.29
CA GLN A 232 13.55 -4.20 0.69
C GLN A 232 14.02 -5.53 1.30
N SER A 233 15.35 -5.74 1.40
CA SER A 233 15.89 -6.98 1.96
C SER A 233 15.58 -7.12 3.45
N THR A 234 15.60 -6.03 4.21
CA THR A 234 15.16 -6.02 5.62
C THR A 234 13.69 -6.41 5.74
N TYR A 235 12.82 -5.79 4.94
CA TYR A 235 11.38 -6.06 4.94
C TYR A 235 11.06 -7.51 4.56
N ASN A 236 11.49 -7.93 3.36
CA ASN A 236 11.10 -9.20 2.78
C ASN A 236 11.78 -10.39 3.48
N GLN A 237 13.07 -10.27 3.82
CA GLN A 237 13.88 -11.40 4.27
C GLN A 237 14.09 -11.39 5.78
N ALA A 238 14.61 -10.29 6.34
CA ALA A 238 14.95 -10.25 7.77
C ALA A 238 13.72 -10.36 8.67
N TYR A 239 12.64 -9.65 8.33
CA TYR A 239 11.36 -9.70 9.05
C TYR A 239 10.32 -10.64 8.42
N LYS A 240 10.69 -11.38 7.37
CA LYS A 240 9.86 -12.40 6.70
C LYS A 240 8.48 -11.87 6.30
N LEU A 241 8.40 -10.63 5.85
CA LEU A 241 7.15 -9.99 5.46
C LEU A 241 6.77 -10.25 3.99
N LEU A 242 7.65 -10.89 3.20
CA LEU A 242 7.39 -11.18 1.78
C LEU A 242 6.03 -11.87 1.57
N THR A 243 5.73 -12.91 2.34
CA THR A 243 4.49 -13.69 2.22
C THR A 243 3.34 -13.14 3.08
N LYS A 244 3.56 -12.04 3.79
CA LYS A 244 2.56 -11.38 4.63
C LYS A 244 2.06 -10.08 4.00
N THR A 245 2.66 -9.67 2.89
CA THR A 245 2.36 -8.41 2.21
C THR A 245 2.00 -8.69 0.76
N ILE A 246 0.80 -8.28 0.36
CA ILE A 246 0.36 -8.26 -1.03
C ILE A 246 0.26 -6.81 -1.49
N ARG A 247 0.86 -6.52 -2.65
CA ARG A 247 0.83 -5.22 -3.30
C ARG A 247 -0.03 -5.32 -4.56
N VAL A 248 -1.23 -4.78 -4.50
CA VAL A 248 -2.19 -4.80 -5.61
C VAL A 248 -1.86 -3.64 -6.55
N CYS A 249 -1.47 -3.97 -7.78
CA CYS A 249 -0.99 -3.01 -8.77
C CYS A 249 -1.81 -3.13 -10.05
N ASN A 250 -2.18 -1.99 -10.63
CA ASN A 250 -2.69 -1.93 -11.99
C ASN A 250 -1.50 -1.79 -12.96
N SER A 251 -1.41 -2.64 -13.97
CA SER A 251 -0.33 -2.62 -14.95
C SER A 251 -0.21 -1.29 -15.71
N TYR A 252 -1.30 -0.53 -15.81
CA TYR A 252 -1.36 0.79 -16.45
C TYR A 252 -1.09 1.96 -15.49
N ASP A 253 -1.09 1.71 -14.18
CA ASP A 253 -0.84 2.73 -13.17
C ASP A 253 0.67 2.94 -12.99
N TRP A 254 1.10 4.20 -13.04
CA TRP A 254 2.50 4.56 -12.92
C TRP A 254 2.98 4.58 -11.47
N VAL A 255 2.10 4.90 -10.51
CA VAL A 255 2.49 5.11 -9.12
C VAL A 255 3.21 3.88 -8.53
N PRO A 256 2.75 2.63 -8.76
CA PRO A 256 3.45 1.45 -8.26
C PRO A 256 4.86 1.22 -8.81
N ARG A 257 5.23 1.89 -9.91
CA ARG A 257 6.55 1.79 -10.55
C ARG A 257 7.51 2.89 -10.08
N LEU A 258 7.01 3.92 -9.41
CA LEU A 258 7.78 5.07 -8.92
C LEU A 258 8.17 4.91 -7.44
N PRO A 259 9.30 5.50 -7.00
CA PRO A 259 10.37 6.07 -7.82
C PRO A 259 11.09 5.01 -8.68
N PRO A 260 11.64 5.37 -9.86
CA PRO A 260 12.20 4.37 -10.78
C PRO A 260 13.63 3.93 -10.43
N ILE A 261 14.44 4.80 -9.83
CA ILE A 261 15.87 4.58 -9.55
C ILE A 261 16.05 4.35 -8.05
N ASP A 262 16.84 3.34 -7.67
CA ASP A 262 17.24 3.03 -6.28
C ASP A 262 16.12 2.78 -5.26
N PHE A 263 14.87 2.70 -5.71
CA PHE A 263 13.72 2.27 -4.91
C PHE A 263 13.21 0.91 -5.38
N TYR A 264 12.80 0.07 -4.43
CA TYR A 264 12.47 -1.33 -4.68
C TYR A 264 11.10 -1.70 -4.11
N ALA A 265 10.33 -2.51 -4.87
CA ALA A 265 9.05 -3.03 -4.43
C ALA A 265 9.23 -4.12 -3.35
N ILE A 266 8.27 -4.22 -2.44
CA ILE A 266 8.23 -5.19 -1.34
C ILE A 266 6.99 -6.09 -1.45
N GLY A 267 6.98 -7.21 -0.70
CA GLY A 267 5.87 -8.14 -0.71
C GLY A 267 5.70 -8.87 -2.05
N GLN A 268 4.59 -9.58 -2.18
CA GLN A 268 4.17 -10.23 -3.42
C GLN A 268 3.27 -9.29 -4.24
N GLU A 269 3.50 -9.19 -5.54
CA GLU A 269 2.68 -8.34 -6.41
C GLU A 269 1.48 -9.10 -6.97
N PHE A 270 0.28 -8.57 -6.74
CA PHE A 270 -0.94 -8.97 -7.42
C PHE A 270 -1.22 -7.97 -8.54
N THR A 271 -1.18 -8.42 -9.79
CA THR A 271 -1.32 -7.54 -10.96
C THR A 271 -2.74 -7.59 -11.50
N ALA A 272 -3.44 -6.47 -11.43
CA ALA A 272 -4.63 -6.19 -12.24
C ALA A 272 -4.21 -5.41 -13.50
N SER A 273 -5.08 -5.35 -14.50
CA SER A 273 -4.80 -4.61 -15.72
C SER A 273 -6.07 -3.93 -16.22
N PHE A 274 -6.16 -2.62 -16.07
CA PHE A 274 -7.28 -1.82 -16.54
C PHE A 274 -6.88 -0.38 -16.93
N THR A 275 -7.57 0.19 -17.90
CA THR A 275 -7.36 1.57 -18.41
C THR A 275 -8.63 2.10 -19.06
N VAL A 276 -8.63 3.38 -19.44
CA VAL A 276 -9.66 3.98 -20.29
C VAL A 276 -9.77 3.21 -21.63
N ALA A 277 -11.00 2.94 -22.07
CA ALA A 277 -11.28 2.11 -23.25
C ALA A 277 -11.01 2.82 -24.59
N LYS A 278 -10.93 4.15 -24.58
CA LYS A 278 -10.64 4.98 -25.75
C LYS A 278 -9.51 5.95 -25.44
N PRO A 279 -8.71 6.36 -26.44
CA PRO A 279 -7.73 7.42 -26.24
C PRO A 279 -8.45 8.72 -25.82
N HIS A 280 -8.00 9.31 -24.71
CA HIS A 280 -8.42 10.64 -24.26
C HIS A 280 -7.23 11.61 -24.38
N PHE A 281 -7.49 12.87 -24.72
CA PHE A 281 -6.44 13.88 -24.86
C PHE A 281 -5.94 14.41 -23.50
N GLU A 282 -6.76 14.28 -22.45
CA GLU A 282 -6.44 14.70 -21.09
C GLU A 282 -5.66 13.59 -20.37
N VAL A 283 -4.35 13.53 -20.62
CA VAL A 283 -3.45 12.53 -20.02
C VAL A 283 -3.55 12.54 -18.51
N GLN A 284 -3.72 13.74 -17.93
CA GLN A 284 -3.89 13.91 -16.50
C GLN A 284 -5.01 13.02 -15.95
N ASP A 285 -6.13 13.06 -16.63
CA ASP A 285 -7.34 12.39 -16.24
C ASP A 285 -7.28 10.88 -16.49
N VAL A 286 -6.51 10.44 -17.50
CA VAL A 286 -6.26 9.03 -17.77
C VAL A 286 -5.47 8.37 -16.65
N VAL A 287 -4.45 9.03 -16.11
CA VAL A 287 -3.67 8.48 -14.99
C VAL A 287 -4.48 8.48 -13.71
N LEU A 288 -5.28 9.52 -13.46
CA LEU A 288 -6.22 9.52 -12.33
C LEU A 288 -7.17 8.31 -12.41
N ALA A 289 -7.75 8.03 -13.58
CA ALA A 289 -8.59 6.86 -13.79
C ALA A 289 -7.85 5.53 -13.57
N ARG A 290 -6.60 5.40 -14.02
CA ARG A 290 -5.77 4.20 -13.82
C ARG A 290 -5.38 3.99 -12.35
N HIS A 291 -5.30 5.08 -11.57
CA HIS A 291 -4.88 5.09 -10.17
C HIS A 291 -6.05 5.06 -9.17
N ALA A 292 -7.27 5.42 -9.57
CA ALA A 292 -8.39 5.57 -8.65
C ALA A 292 -8.72 4.28 -7.86
N LEU A 293 -8.73 4.37 -6.52
CA LEU A 293 -9.06 3.26 -5.61
C LEU A 293 -10.43 2.63 -5.92
N THR A 294 -11.38 3.43 -6.38
CA THR A 294 -12.72 3.00 -6.77
C THR A 294 -12.69 2.09 -8.01
N ASN A 295 -11.82 2.38 -8.99
CA ASN A 295 -11.60 1.52 -10.16
C ASN A 295 -10.84 0.24 -9.78
N TYR A 296 -9.84 0.32 -8.90
CA TYR A 296 -9.22 -0.87 -8.30
C TYR A 296 -10.28 -1.75 -7.62
N THR A 297 -11.14 -1.16 -6.79
CA THR A 297 -12.23 -1.87 -6.08
C THR A 297 -13.16 -2.55 -7.07
N TRP A 298 -13.52 -1.89 -8.17
CA TRP A 298 -14.38 -2.46 -9.19
C TRP A 298 -13.82 -3.74 -9.81
N VAL A 299 -12.53 -3.71 -10.20
CA VAL A 299 -11.86 -4.83 -10.85
C VAL A 299 -11.58 -5.96 -9.87
N ILE A 300 -11.03 -5.65 -8.70
CA ILE A 300 -10.64 -6.65 -7.69
C ILE A 300 -11.85 -7.39 -7.13
N SER A 301 -12.96 -6.69 -6.85
CA SER A 301 -14.20 -7.32 -6.37
C SER A 301 -14.80 -8.34 -7.35
N ARG A 302 -14.38 -8.32 -8.62
CA ARG A 302 -14.87 -9.21 -9.69
C ARG A 302 -13.82 -10.19 -10.20
N ALA A 303 -12.61 -10.18 -9.66
CA ALA A 303 -11.55 -11.10 -10.07
C ALA A 303 -12.01 -12.55 -9.83
N VAL A 304 -11.99 -13.37 -10.88
CA VAL A 304 -12.49 -14.75 -10.79
C VAL A 304 -11.60 -15.58 -9.88
N ASN A 305 -12.19 -16.48 -9.09
CA ASN A 305 -11.43 -17.41 -8.24
C ASN A 305 -10.80 -18.55 -9.07
N ALA A 306 -10.05 -18.20 -10.11
CA ALA A 306 -9.30 -19.07 -11.01
C ALA A 306 -7.83 -18.60 -11.07
N THR A 307 -6.95 -19.36 -11.73
CA THR A 307 -5.54 -19.00 -11.93
C THR A 307 -5.28 -18.76 -13.43
N PRO A 308 -4.77 -17.59 -13.84
CA PRO A 308 -4.53 -16.39 -13.02
C PRO A 308 -5.85 -15.77 -12.52
N GLN A 309 -5.82 -15.16 -11.33
CA GLN A 309 -6.99 -14.51 -10.75
C GLN A 309 -7.15 -13.14 -11.39
N VAL A 310 -8.03 -13.06 -12.38
CA VAL A 310 -8.22 -11.86 -13.21
C VAL A 310 -9.69 -11.54 -13.39
N TRP A 311 -10.01 -10.29 -13.66
CA TRP A 311 -11.30 -9.91 -14.24
C TRP A 311 -11.03 -9.28 -15.60
N THR A 312 -11.84 -9.61 -16.59
CA THR A 312 -11.77 -8.98 -17.92
C THR A 312 -13.16 -8.52 -18.32
N GLY A 313 -13.23 -7.37 -18.97
CA GLY A 313 -14.52 -6.77 -19.34
C GLY A 313 -14.44 -5.26 -19.41
N THR A 314 -15.59 -4.63 -19.64
CA THR A 314 -15.73 -3.18 -19.63
C THR A 314 -16.50 -2.73 -18.39
N PHE A 315 -16.22 -1.52 -17.95
CA PHE A 315 -16.93 -0.87 -16.86
C PHE A 315 -16.91 0.64 -17.05
N VAL A 316 -17.64 1.36 -16.21
CA VAL A 316 -17.64 2.83 -16.22
C VAL A 316 -16.63 3.30 -15.18
N ASP A 317 -15.87 4.36 -15.48
CA ASP A 317 -15.00 4.98 -14.49
C ASP A 317 -15.83 5.48 -13.29
N GLN A 318 -15.40 5.14 -12.08
CA GLN A 318 -16.19 5.39 -10.87
C GLN A 318 -16.13 6.85 -10.37
N GLU A 319 -15.18 7.65 -10.86
CA GLU A 319 -15.07 9.09 -10.55
C GLU A 319 -15.60 9.95 -11.71
N LYS A 320 -15.53 9.44 -12.95
CA LYS A 320 -15.96 10.07 -14.20
C LYS A 320 -16.93 9.17 -14.96
N LEU A 321 -18.19 9.19 -14.54
CA LEU A 321 -19.24 8.31 -15.06
C LEU A 321 -19.50 8.39 -16.59
N SER A 322 -18.93 9.36 -17.29
CA SER A 322 -18.98 9.48 -18.76
C SER A 322 -17.88 8.70 -19.48
N TRP A 323 -16.92 8.11 -18.75
CA TRP A 323 -15.76 7.43 -19.31
C TRP A 323 -15.95 5.91 -19.27
N ASP A 324 -15.70 5.28 -20.42
CA ASP A 324 -15.66 3.84 -20.55
C ASP A 324 -14.26 3.33 -20.16
N MET A 325 -14.20 2.32 -19.31
CA MET A 325 -13.00 1.61 -18.88
C MET A 325 -12.98 0.18 -19.44
N VAL A 326 -11.79 -0.37 -19.61
CA VAL A 326 -11.56 -1.76 -20.03
C VAL A 326 -10.56 -2.41 -19.10
N SER A 327 -10.82 -3.67 -18.72
CA SER A 327 -9.89 -4.54 -18.01
C SER A 327 -9.55 -5.75 -18.86
N VAL A 328 -8.26 -6.08 -18.90
CA VAL A 328 -7.67 -7.12 -19.76
C VAL A 328 -6.85 -8.10 -18.92
N ASN A 329 -6.46 -9.23 -19.50
CA ASN A 329 -5.61 -10.18 -18.81
C ASN A 329 -4.15 -9.66 -18.83
N PRO A 330 -3.52 -9.40 -17.66
CA PRO A 330 -2.16 -8.88 -17.55
C PRO A 330 -1.11 -9.77 -18.24
N ASP A 331 -1.30 -11.09 -18.26
CA ASP A 331 -0.33 -12.04 -18.82
C ASP A 331 -0.30 -12.04 -20.36
N THR A 332 -1.36 -11.52 -20.99
CA THR A 332 -1.55 -11.58 -22.45
C THR A 332 -1.44 -10.23 -23.13
N HIS A 333 -1.43 -9.15 -22.36
CA HIS A 333 -1.28 -7.81 -22.89
C HIS A 333 0.20 -7.42 -22.81
N ASN A 334 0.80 -6.99 -23.92
CA ASN A 334 2.11 -6.33 -23.86
C ASN A 334 1.96 -5.15 -22.90
N GLU A 335 2.74 -5.10 -21.81
CA GLU A 335 2.77 -3.91 -20.96
C GLU A 335 2.87 -2.69 -21.88
N LEU A 336 2.04 -1.66 -21.65
CA LEU A 336 2.41 -0.36 -22.19
C LEU A 336 3.83 -0.13 -21.74
N ASP A 337 4.70 0.27 -22.67
CA ASP A 337 6.02 0.74 -22.33
C ASP A 337 5.82 2.04 -21.54
N ILE A 338 5.56 1.89 -20.24
CA ILE A 338 5.33 2.97 -19.31
C ILE A 338 6.58 3.84 -19.25
N ASP A 339 7.76 3.28 -19.52
CA ASP A 339 8.98 4.07 -19.66
C ASP A 339 8.93 5.00 -20.88
N GLN A 340 8.31 4.58 -22.00
CA GLN A 340 8.03 5.46 -23.14
C GLN A 340 6.95 6.52 -22.83
N GLU A 341 5.85 6.15 -22.15
CA GLU A 341 4.84 7.15 -21.74
C GLU A 341 5.46 8.16 -20.76
N LEU A 342 6.12 7.70 -19.70
CA LEU A 342 6.81 8.56 -18.73
C LEU A 342 7.86 9.43 -19.39
N ALA A 343 8.68 8.91 -20.31
CA ALA A 343 9.67 9.71 -21.03
C ALA A 343 9.06 10.76 -21.96
N HIS A 344 7.82 10.54 -22.43
CA HIS A 344 7.07 11.52 -23.23
C HIS A 344 6.52 12.65 -22.36
N PHE A 345 5.99 12.34 -21.18
CA PHE A 345 5.39 13.33 -20.27
C PHE A 345 6.42 14.05 -19.39
N PHE A 346 7.52 13.38 -19.06
CA PHE A 346 8.62 13.88 -18.25
C PHE A 346 9.94 13.71 -19.02
N PRO A 347 10.22 14.59 -20.01
CA PRO A 347 11.43 14.50 -20.81
C PRO A 347 12.67 14.69 -19.93
N ARG A 348 13.45 13.61 -19.75
CA ARG A 348 14.67 13.62 -18.92
C ARG A 348 15.69 14.63 -19.47
N ASN A 349 16.14 15.57 -18.64
CA ASN A 349 17.30 16.38 -18.95
C ASN A 349 18.57 15.52 -18.80
N LYS A 350 19.35 15.36 -19.87
CA LYS A 350 20.56 14.50 -19.90
C LYS A 350 21.72 14.98 -18.99
N ASN A 351 21.53 16.04 -18.21
CA ASN A 351 22.61 16.72 -17.48
C ASN A 351 22.73 16.33 -15.99
N ASP A 352 21.80 15.55 -15.42
CA ASP A 352 21.84 15.22 -13.98
C ASP A 352 22.75 14.02 -13.62
N LYS A 353 23.50 13.47 -14.59
CA LYS A 353 24.50 12.40 -14.36
C LYS A 353 25.78 12.86 -13.66
N ALA A 354 25.84 14.08 -13.12
CA ALA A 354 27.10 14.65 -12.59
C ALA A 354 27.13 14.87 -11.07
N ALA A 355 26.14 14.45 -10.28
CA ALA A 355 26.10 14.75 -8.84
C ALA A 355 25.80 13.53 -7.96
N SER A 356 26.57 12.45 -8.09
CA SER A 356 26.73 11.46 -7.01
C SER A 356 27.96 10.58 -7.30
N ALA A 357 29.12 11.03 -6.82
CA ALA A 357 30.34 10.23 -6.66
C ALA A 357 30.77 10.29 -5.21
#